data_AF-B2YHX9-F1
#
_entry.id   AF-B2YHX9-F1
#
_cell.length_a   1.000
_cell.length_b   1.000
_cell.length_c   1.000
_cell.angle_alpha   90.00
_cell.angle_beta   90.00
_cell.angle_gamma   90.00
#
_symmetry.space_group_name_H-M   'P 1'
#
loop_
_entity.id
_entity.type
_entity.pdbx_description
1 polymer ?
#
loop_
_entity_poly.entity_id
_entity_poly.type
_entity_poly.pdbx_seq_one_letter_code
_entity_poly.pdbx_strand_id
1 'polypeptide(L)'
;MAARPLITVYSEKAEPAGTTITLPAVFRAPIRPDVVNFVHTEIRKNSRQAYCVSKFAGHQTSAESWGTGRAVARIPRVRGGGTHRSGQGAYGNMCRGGRMFAPTKTWRRWHRKVNVNQKRYAICSAIAATAIPALVMSKGHRIEEIPEVPLVIADKIESYQKTKEAVGLLKRFKAWQDI
;
A
#
# COMPACT_ATOMS: atom_id res chain seq x y z
N MET A 1 -3.94 -12.31 28.41
CA MET A 1 -3.99 -13.22 27.25
C MET A 1 -5.44 -13.63 27.04
N ALA A 2 -6.07 -13.18 25.96
CA ALA A 2 -7.47 -13.45 25.66
C ALA A 2 -7.58 -14.37 24.44
N ALA A 3 -6.91 -15.52 24.48
CA ALA A 3 -7.00 -16.52 23.42
C ALA A 3 -7.18 -17.90 24.04
N ARG A 4 -8.16 -18.66 23.54
CA ARG A 4 -8.43 -20.02 24.00
C ARG A 4 -7.21 -20.91 23.74
N PRO A 5 -6.81 -21.76 24.69
CA PRO A 5 -5.64 -22.62 24.52
C PRO A 5 -5.89 -23.74 23.49
N LEU A 6 -7.15 -24.15 23.32
CA LEU A 6 -7.61 -25.13 22.34
C LEU A 6 -8.62 -24.46 21.42
N ILE A 7 -8.45 -24.64 20.11
CA ILE A 7 -9.33 -24.16 19.06
C ILE A 7 -10.09 -25.34 18.47
N THR A 8 -11.38 -25.16 18.22
CA THR A 8 -12.20 -26.17 17.55
C THR A 8 -12.04 -26.09 16.03
N VAL A 9 -11.90 -27.24 15.39
CA VAL A 9 -11.92 -27.31 13.93
C VAL A 9 -13.37 -27.48 13.48
N TYR A 10 -13.83 -26.64 12.56
CA TYR A 10 -15.17 -26.71 12.02
C TYR A 10 -15.20 -27.45 10.67
N SER A 11 -16.26 -28.19 10.44
CA SER A 11 -16.59 -28.78 9.13
C SER A 11 -17.15 -27.72 8.17
N GLU A 12 -17.28 -28.07 6.89
CA GLU A 12 -17.90 -27.21 5.85
C GLU A 12 -19.36 -26.83 6.14
N LYS A 13 -20.01 -27.52 7.10
CA LYS A 13 -21.38 -27.25 7.54
C LYS A 13 -21.45 -26.25 8.70
N ALA A 14 -20.30 -25.69 9.12
CA ALA A 14 -20.17 -24.85 10.31
C ALA A 14 -20.50 -25.59 11.63
N GLU A 15 -20.32 -26.90 11.65
CA GLU A 15 -20.45 -27.76 12.83
C GLU A 15 -19.07 -28.18 13.33
N PRO A 16 -18.85 -28.35 14.65
CA PRO A 16 -17.58 -28.84 15.19
C PRO A 16 -17.24 -30.23 14.61
N ALA A 17 -16.05 -30.37 14.03
CA ALA A 17 -15.59 -31.62 13.41
C ALA A 17 -15.12 -32.67 14.43
N GLY A 18 -15.20 -32.37 15.73
CA GLY A 18 -14.71 -33.22 16.82
C GLY A 18 -13.19 -33.18 17.02
N THR A 19 -12.45 -32.54 16.12
CA THR A 19 -11.00 -32.32 16.23
C THR A 19 -10.71 -30.95 16.87
N THR A 20 -9.69 -30.92 17.73
CA THR A 20 -9.23 -29.69 18.39
C THR A 20 -7.73 -29.53 18.19
N ILE A 21 -7.28 -28.28 18.10
CA ILE A 21 -5.88 -27.94 17.86
C ILE A 21 -5.41 -26.99 18.96
N THR A 22 -4.21 -27.20 19.48
CA THR A 22 -3.58 -26.27 20.42
C THR A 22 -3.22 -24.97 19.72
N LEU A 23 -3.59 -23.83 20.30
CA LEU A 23 -3.28 -22.51 19.75
C LEU A 23 -1.76 -22.36 19.54
N PRO A 24 -1.29 -22.15 18.30
CA PRO A 24 0.14 -21.99 18.03
C PRO A 24 0.76 -20.81 18.79
N ALA A 25 2.03 -20.95 19.16
CA ALA A 25 2.76 -19.94 19.94
C ALA A 25 2.84 -18.57 19.24
N VAL A 26 2.74 -18.51 17.90
CA VAL A 26 2.74 -17.25 17.13
C VAL A 26 1.59 -16.31 17.53
N PHE A 27 0.45 -16.85 17.97
CA PHE A 27 -0.67 -16.03 18.44
C PHE A 27 -0.44 -15.40 19.82
N ARG A 28 0.60 -15.83 20.53
CA ARG A 28 1.05 -15.28 21.81
C ARG A 28 2.19 -14.29 21.65
N ALA A 29 2.62 -14.02 20.42
CA ALA A 29 3.70 -13.07 20.15
C ALA A 29 3.30 -11.64 20.60
N PRO A 30 4.28 -10.83 21.05
CA PRO A 30 4.03 -9.44 21.43
C PRO A 30 3.52 -8.61 20.25
N ILE A 31 2.42 -7.88 20.47
CA ILE A 31 1.82 -7.01 19.47
C ILE A 31 2.53 -5.65 19.50
N ARG A 32 3.18 -5.29 18.39
CA ARG A 32 3.94 -4.05 18.22
C ARG A 32 3.48 -3.30 16.96
N PRO A 33 2.47 -2.41 17.09
CA PRO A 33 1.91 -1.70 15.95
C PRO A 33 2.92 -0.74 15.28
N ASP A 34 3.89 -0.24 16.05
CA ASP A 34 5.00 0.58 15.57
C ASP A 34 5.87 -0.16 14.54
N VAL A 35 6.27 -1.40 14.86
CA VAL A 35 7.07 -2.23 13.97
C VAL A 35 6.26 -2.66 12.74
N VAL A 36 5.00 -3.03 12.93
CA VAL A 36 4.10 -3.37 11.81
C VAL A 36 3.95 -2.19 10.85
N ASN A 37 3.70 -0.98 11.36
CA ASN A 37 3.54 0.21 10.53
C ASN A 37 4.83 0.60 9.80
N PHE A 38 5.98 0.52 10.48
CA PHE A 38 7.29 0.76 9.87
C PHE A 38 7.54 -0.22 8.71
N VAL A 39 7.39 -1.52 8.95
CA VAL A 39 7.61 -2.56 7.94
C VAL A 39 6.63 -2.42 6.78
N HIS A 40 5.34 -2.17 7.06
CA HIS A 40 4.32 -1.95 6.05
C HIS A 40 4.67 -0.76 5.15
N THR A 41 5.02 0.39 5.75
CA THR A 41 5.34 1.61 5.01
C THR A 41 6.55 1.43 4.10
N GLU A 42 7.59 0.75 4.58
CA GLU A 42 8.81 0.52 3.79
C GLU A 42 8.59 -0.53 2.69
N ILE A 43 7.88 -1.63 2.95
CA ILE A 43 7.60 -2.66 1.95
C ILE A 43 6.64 -2.14 0.88
N ARG A 44 5.60 -1.38 1.25
CA ARG A 44 4.63 -0.80 0.31
C ARG A 44 5.29 0.12 -0.72
N LYS A 45 6.44 0.72 -0.40
CA LYS A 45 7.20 1.54 -1.34
C LYS A 45 7.80 0.74 -2.50
N ASN A 46 7.99 -0.57 -2.34
CA ASN A 46 8.71 -1.42 -3.28
C ASN A 46 7.89 -1.90 -4.49
N SER A 47 6.56 -1.79 -4.46
CA SER A 47 5.70 -2.10 -5.61
C SER A 47 5.44 -0.89 -6.51
N ARG A 48 5.97 0.29 -6.16
CA ARG A 48 5.73 1.53 -6.91
C ARG A 48 6.56 1.57 -8.19
N GLN A 49 5.96 2.07 -9.25
CA GLN A 49 6.67 2.37 -10.50
C GLN A 49 7.30 3.77 -10.44
N ALA A 50 8.49 3.90 -11.03
CA ALA A 50 9.18 5.18 -11.12
C ALA A 50 8.44 6.09 -12.10
N TYR A 51 8.35 7.38 -11.76
CA TYR A 51 7.85 8.42 -12.66
C TYR A 51 8.84 9.58 -12.75
N CYS A 52 8.90 10.22 -13.92
CA CYS A 52 9.72 11.40 -14.16
C CYS A 52 9.14 12.27 -15.26
N VAL A 53 9.51 13.55 -15.27
CA VAL A 53 9.31 14.42 -16.43
C VAL A 53 10.44 14.21 -17.46
N SER A 54 10.15 14.51 -18.73
CA SER A 54 11.18 14.46 -19.78
C SER A 54 12.37 15.38 -19.45
N LYS A 55 13.59 14.89 -19.69
CA LYS A 55 14.83 15.66 -19.48
C LYS A 55 14.85 16.97 -20.26
N PHE A 56 14.22 16.99 -21.43
CA PHE A 56 14.22 18.12 -22.36
C PHE A 56 13.00 19.04 -22.24
N ALA A 57 12.04 18.72 -21.36
CA ALA A 57 10.86 19.57 -21.14
C ALA A 57 11.27 20.98 -20.69
N GLY A 58 10.75 22.00 -21.38
CA GLY A 58 11.08 23.41 -21.14
C GLY A 58 12.45 23.86 -21.64
N HIS A 59 13.23 22.97 -22.31
CA HIS A 59 14.57 23.24 -22.86
C HIS A 59 14.66 23.10 -24.39
N GLN A 60 13.57 22.72 -25.06
CA GLN A 60 13.50 22.59 -26.53
C GLN A 60 13.26 23.93 -27.25
N THR A 61 13.75 25.03 -26.68
CA THR A 61 13.59 26.38 -27.23
C THR A 61 14.93 27.09 -27.15
N SER A 62 15.34 27.81 -28.20
CA SER A 62 16.50 28.70 -28.16
C SER A 62 16.07 30.07 -27.61
N ALA A 63 16.63 30.46 -26.47
CA ALA A 63 16.30 31.71 -25.80
C ALA A 63 17.53 32.33 -25.14
N GLU A 64 17.59 33.65 -25.13
CA GLU A 64 18.73 34.41 -24.61
C GLU A 64 18.23 35.62 -23.81
N SER A 65 18.96 36.00 -22.76
CA SER A 65 18.61 37.20 -22.00
C SER A 65 18.98 38.43 -22.81
N TRP A 66 18.08 39.42 -22.84
CA TRP A 66 18.36 40.70 -23.50
C TRP A 66 19.24 41.65 -22.67
N GLY A 67 19.62 41.25 -21.46
CA GLY A 67 20.40 42.11 -20.56
C GLY A 67 19.58 43.30 -20.04
N THR A 68 20.27 44.40 -19.74
CA THR A 68 19.67 45.66 -19.27
C THR A 68 19.33 46.59 -20.43
N GLY A 69 18.64 47.70 -20.16
CA GLY A 69 18.41 48.78 -21.14
C GLY A 69 17.16 48.67 -22.00
N ARG A 70 16.27 47.69 -21.74
CA ARG A 70 15.02 47.49 -22.50
C ARG A 70 13.74 47.54 -21.65
N ALA A 71 13.82 48.09 -20.43
CA ALA A 71 12.72 48.16 -19.45
C ALA A 71 11.97 46.82 -19.23
N VAL A 72 12.68 45.69 -19.28
CA VAL A 72 12.14 44.34 -19.06
C VAL A 72 13.02 43.53 -18.12
N ALA A 73 12.43 42.53 -17.46
CA ALA A 73 13.18 41.60 -16.62
C ALA A 73 14.22 40.80 -17.43
N ARG A 74 15.36 40.47 -16.81
CA ARG A 74 16.54 39.82 -17.41
C ARG A 74 16.39 38.31 -17.65
N ILE A 75 15.17 37.81 -17.76
CA ILE A 75 14.86 36.40 -18.05
C ILE A 75 15.20 36.09 -19.53
N PRO A 76 15.72 34.89 -19.86
CA PRO A 76 15.91 34.47 -21.24
C PRO A 76 14.61 34.51 -22.04
N ARG A 77 14.66 35.12 -23.24
CA ARG A 77 13.50 35.28 -24.12
C ARG A 77 13.71 34.56 -25.45
N VAL A 78 12.62 34.01 -25.99
CA VAL A 78 12.64 33.30 -27.29
C VAL A 78 13.07 34.25 -28.39
N ARG A 79 14.07 33.84 -29.19
CA ARG A 79 14.61 34.62 -30.32
C ARG A 79 13.65 34.60 -31.52
N GLY A 80 13.86 35.51 -32.47
CA GLY A 80 13.07 35.61 -33.71
C GLY A 80 11.95 36.65 -33.65
N GLY A 81 11.02 36.59 -34.60
CA GLY A 81 9.91 37.52 -34.78
C GLY A 81 8.74 36.88 -35.55
N GLY A 82 7.64 37.62 -35.74
CA GLY A 82 6.51 37.19 -36.57
C GLY A 82 5.54 36.17 -35.95
N THR A 83 5.74 35.77 -34.68
CA THR A 83 4.81 34.90 -33.95
C THR A 83 4.55 35.42 -32.54
N HIS A 84 3.43 35.01 -31.93
CA HIS A 84 3.11 35.37 -30.54
C HIS A 84 4.14 34.89 -29.51
N ARG A 85 4.96 33.87 -29.85
CA ARG A 85 5.94 33.29 -28.93
C ARG A 85 7.24 34.09 -28.85
N SER A 86 7.60 34.83 -29.90
CA SER A 86 8.82 35.62 -29.98
C SER A 86 8.86 36.69 -28.87
N GLY A 87 9.99 36.82 -28.17
CA GLY A 87 10.16 37.78 -27.06
C GLY A 87 9.54 37.37 -25.72
N GLN A 88 8.82 36.24 -25.63
CA GLN A 88 8.32 35.70 -24.36
C GLN A 88 9.42 35.03 -23.53
N GLY A 89 9.26 35.00 -22.20
CA GLY A 89 10.20 34.34 -21.28
C GLY A 89 10.22 32.81 -21.44
N ALA A 90 11.40 32.22 -21.28
CA ALA A 90 11.66 30.79 -21.41
C ALA A 90 12.61 30.28 -20.30
N TYR A 91 12.81 28.96 -20.25
CA TYR A 91 13.64 28.19 -19.29
C TYR A 91 13.24 28.26 -17.81
N GLY A 92 12.96 29.44 -17.27
CA GLY A 92 12.66 29.64 -15.86
C GLY A 92 11.41 28.88 -15.39
N ASN A 93 11.40 28.43 -14.14
CA ASN A 93 10.26 27.78 -13.51
C ASN A 93 9.07 28.72 -13.28
N MET A 94 9.32 30.04 -13.27
CA MET A 94 8.28 31.07 -13.25
C MET A 94 7.74 31.41 -14.65
N CYS A 95 8.36 30.91 -15.72
CA CYS A 95 7.96 31.21 -17.09
C CYS A 95 6.91 30.20 -17.57
N ARG A 96 5.85 30.70 -18.22
CA ARG A 96 4.87 29.84 -18.90
C ARG A 96 5.54 29.01 -20.00
N GLY A 97 5.41 27.68 -19.89
CA GLY A 97 6.08 26.73 -20.79
C GLY A 97 7.59 26.57 -20.54
N GLY A 98 8.11 27.12 -19.45
CA GLY A 98 9.48 26.92 -18.99
C GLY A 98 9.67 25.57 -18.28
N ARG A 99 10.88 25.33 -17.78
CA ARG A 99 11.23 24.09 -17.09
C ARG A 99 10.87 24.19 -15.61
N MET A 100 10.26 23.14 -15.06
CA MET A 100 9.98 23.08 -13.63
C MET A 100 11.26 23.10 -12.76
N PHE A 101 11.14 23.62 -11.55
CA PHE A 101 12.20 23.50 -10.55
C PHE A 101 12.38 22.05 -10.11
N ALA A 102 13.63 21.63 -9.90
CA ALA A 102 14.03 20.27 -9.48
C ALA A 102 13.24 19.13 -10.18
N PRO A 103 13.37 18.98 -11.52
CA PRO A 103 12.63 17.95 -12.26
C PRO A 103 12.80 16.55 -11.68
N THR A 104 11.68 15.83 -11.56
CA THR A 104 11.65 14.46 -11.06
C THR A 104 12.55 13.54 -11.88
N LYS A 105 13.28 12.65 -11.21
CA LYS A 105 14.26 11.76 -11.80
C LYS A 105 13.86 10.30 -11.62
N THR A 106 14.11 9.49 -12.64
CA THR A 106 13.88 8.05 -12.60
C THR A 106 14.66 7.38 -11.48
N TRP A 107 15.90 7.81 -11.22
CA TRP A 107 16.80 7.25 -10.21
C TRP A 107 16.55 7.74 -8.77
N ARG A 108 15.39 8.36 -8.49
CA ARG A 108 14.98 8.58 -7.11
C ARG A 108 15.02 7.24 -6.35
N ARG A 109 15.41 7.25 -5.08
CA ARG A 109 15.45 6.02 -4.27
C ARG A 109 14.01 5.57 -3.94
N TRP A 110 13.37 4.83 -4.85
CA TRP A 110 11.99 4.35 -4.73
C TRP A 110 11.85 3.22 -3.71
N HIS A 111 12.80 2.28 -3.77
CA HIS A 111 12.80 1.04 -3.00
C HIS A 111 13.47 1.21 -1.64
N ARG A 112 13.07 0.36 -0.70
CA ARG A 112 13.52 0.33 0.69
C ARG A 112 13.74 -1.11 1.15
N LYS A 113 14.92 -1.35 1.71
CA LYS A 113 15.30 -2.64 2.30
C LYS A 113 14.90 -2.63 3.77
N VAL A 114 14.32 -3.73 4.22
CA VAL A 114 13.96 -3.99 5.62
C VAL A 114 14.62 -5.29 6.04
N ASN A 115 15.11 -5.35 7.27
CA ASN A 115 15.78 -6.53 7.82
C ASN A 115 14.83 -7.72 7.87
N VAL A 116 15.31 -8.92 7.55
CA VAL A 116 14.50 -10.15 7.52
C VAL A 116 13.86 -10.41 8.88
N ASN A 117 14.60 -10.21 9.98
CA ASN A 117 14.07 -10.39 11.34
C ASN A 117 12.93 -9.41 11.66
N GLN A 118 13.02 -8.15 11.21
CA GLN A 118 11.93 -7.18 11.40
C GLN A 118 10.69 -7.55 10.58
N LYS A 119 10.88 -8.06 9.34
CA LYS A 119 9.75 -8.56 8.54
C LYS A 119 9.06 -9.73 9.23
N ARG A 120 9.82 -10.72 9.71
CA ARG A 120 9.30 -11.88 10.45
C ARG A 120 8.57 -11.44 11.71
N TYR A 121 9.15 -10.51 12.46
CA TYR A 121 8.53 -9.99 13.68
C TYR A 121 7.21 -9.24 13.40
N ALA A 122 7.15 -8.43 12.33
CA ALA A 122 5.90 -7.79 11.92
C ALA A 122 4.81 -8.80 11.54
N ILE A 123 5.18 -9.91 10.88
CA ILE A 123 4.25 -11.01 10.58
C ILE A 123 3.73 -11.65 11.87
N CYS A 124 4.62 -11.99 12.82
CA CYS A 124 4.21 -12.56 14.10
C CYS A 124 3.26 -11.63 14.88
N SER A 125 3.59 -10.34 14.93
CA SER A 125 2.74 -9.34 15.58
C SER A 125 1.38 -9.20 14.89
N ALA A 126 1.32 -9.31 13.56
CA ALA A 126 0.06 -9.24 12.82
C ALA A 126 -0.82 -10.47 13.07
N ILE A 127 -0.23 -11.67 13.03
CA ILE A 127 -0.94 -12.94 13.32
C ILE A 127 -1.48 -12.94 14.76
N ALA A 128 -0.68 -12.51 15.73
CA ALA A 128 -1.13 -12.39 17.12
C ALA A 128 -2.32 -11.42 17.26
N ALA A 129 -2.28 -10.28 16.57
CA ALA A 129 -3.39 -9.32 16.59
C ALA A 129 -4.68 -9.89 15.98
N THR A 130 -4.60 -10.76 14.97
CA THR A 130 -5.79 -11.37 14.35
C THR A 130 -6.53 -12.36 15.24
N ALA A 131 -5.91 -12.87 16.31
CA ALA A 131 -6.58 -13.73 17.28
C ALA A 131 -7.35 -12.95 18.36
N ILE A 132 -7.28 -11.62 18.37
CA ILE A 132 -7.95 -10.78 19.38
C ILE A 132 -9.22 -10.18 18.76
N PRO A 133 -10.44 -10.62 19.16
CA PRO A 133 -11.69 -10.15 18.57
C PRO A 133 -11.85 -8.63 18.60
N ALA A 134 -11.45 -7.98 19.70
CA ALA A 134 -11.51 -6.54 19.85
C ALA A 134 -10.68 -5.78 18.79
N LEU A 135 -9.49 -6.28 18.45
CA LEU A 135 -8.65 -5.66 17.42
C LEU A 135 -9.24 -5.86 16.02
N VAL A 136 -9.78 -7.05 15.74
CA VAL A 136 -10.43 -7.37 14.46
C VAL A 136 -11.68 -6.52 14.25
N MET A 137 -12.53 -6.39 15.27
CA MET A 137 -13.71 -5.51 15.26
C MET A 137 -13.31 -4.04 15.12
N SER A 138 -12.28 -3.59 15.84
CA SER A 138 -11.82 -2.18 15.76
C SER A 138 -11.32 -1.79 14.37
N LYS A 139 -10.88 -2.77 13.57
CA LYS A 139 -10.49 -2.56 12.17
C LYS A 139 -11.71 -2.39 11.24
N GLY A 140 -12.90 -2.79 11.69
CA GLY A 140 -14.16 -2.67 10.96
C GLY A 140 -14.69 -3.98 10.36
N HIS A 141 -14.10 -5.13 10.70
CA HIS A 141 -14.59 -6.42 10.24
C HIS A 141 -15.86 -6.86 11.00
N ARG A 142 -16.84 -7.40 10.28
CA ARG A 142 -18.09 -7.92 10.87
C ARG A 142 -17.92 -9.38 11.32
N ILE A 143 -17.65 -9.57 12.61
CA ILE A 143 -17.35 -10.90 13.20
C ILE A 143 -18.31 -11.30 14.32
N GLU A 144 -19.42 -10.55 14.51
CA GLU A 144 -20.34 -10.71 15.63
C GLU A 144 -21.01 -12.10 15.66
N GLU A 145 -21.27 -12.67 14.49
CA GLU A 145 -21.94 -13.97 14.33
C GLU A 145 -20.97 -15.13 14.07
N ILE A 146 -19.65 -14.88 14.04
CA ILE A 146 -18.65 -15.92 13.80
C ILE A 146 -18.48 -16.76 15.08
N PRO A 147 -18.42 -18.09 14.99
CA PRO A 147 -18.46 -18.96 16.17
C PRO A 147 -17.16 -18.92 17.00
N GLU A 148 -16.00 -18.70 16.37
CA GLU A 148 -14.71 -18.67 17.06
C GLU A 148 -13.66 -17.85 16.27
N VAL A 149 -12.73 -17.21 16.98
CA VAL A 149 -11.57 -16.50 16.44
C VAL A 149 -10.32 -16.96 17.19
N PRO A 150 -9.27 -17.48 16.52
CA PRO A 150 -9.15 -17.74 15.09
C PRO A 150 -10.12 -18.83 14.57
N LEU A 151 -10.70 -18.61 13.39
CA LEU A 151 -11.57 -19.58 12.73
C LEU A 151 -10.74 -20.64 11.99
N VAL A 152 -10.93 -21.92 12.33
CA VAL A 152 -10.24 -23.05 11.71
C VAL A 152 -11.26 -23.97 11.05
N ILE A 153 -11.06 -24.26 9.76
CA ILE A 153 -11.95 -25.08 8.94
C ILE A 153 -11.16 -26.29 8.43
N ALA A 154 -11.81 -27.45 8.33
CA ALA A 154 -11.19 -28.67 7.81
C ALA A 154 -10.71 -28.54 6.35
N ASP A 155 -9.65 -29.27 6.02
CA ASP A 155 -8.86 -29.19 4.76
C ASP A 155 -9.66 -29.38 3.47
N LYS A 156 -10.86 -29.97 3.56
CA LYS A 156 -11.72 -30.20 2.39
C LYS A 156 -12.06 -28.92 1.62
N ILE A 157 -12.05 -27.76 2.29
CA ILE A 157 -12.20 -26.43 1.65
C ILE A 157 -11.20 -26.19 0.51
N GLU A 158 -9.99 -26.75 0.60
CA GLU A 158 -8.94 -26.58 -0.41
C GLU A 158 -9.29 -27.24 -1.75
N SER A 159 -10.23 -28.19 -1.74
CA SER A 159 -10.68 -28.94 -2.92
C SER A 159 -11.84 -28.30 -3.69
N TYR A 160 -12.38 -27.18 -3.21
CA TYR A 160 -13.51 -26.50 -3.85
C TYR A 160 -13.16 -25.99 -5.24
N GLN A 161 -14.01 -26.31 -6.22
CA GLN A 161 -13.80 -25.92 -7.62
C GLN A 161 -14.75 -24.81 -8.08
N LYS A 162 -15.89 -24.65 -7.39
CA LYS A 162 -16.94 -23.71 -7.80
C LYS A 162 -17.09 -22.59 -6.79
N THR A 163 -17.20 -21.36 -7.28
CA THR A 163 -17.46 -20.16 -6.44
C THR A 163 -18.77 -20.29 -5.66
N LYS A 164 -19.77 -21.01 -6.20
CA LYS A 164 -21.03 -21.29 -5.50
C LYS A 164 -20.80 -22.04 -4.18
N GLU A 165 -19.84 -22.95 -4.13
CA GLU A 165 -19.47 -23.71 -2.93
C GLU A 165 -18.80 -22.79 -1.91
N ALA A 166 -17.84 -21.96 -2.36
CA ALA A 166 -17.16 -20.98 -1.51
C ALA A 166 -18.11 -19.93 -0.91
N VAL A 167 -19.04 -19.38 -1.71
CA VAL A 167 -20.09 -18.47 -1.23
C VAL A 167 -21.00 -19.17 -0.22
N GLY A 168 -21.37 -20.42 -0.50
CA GLY A 168 -22.18 -21.23 0.41
C GLY A 168 -21.53 -21.41 1.77
N LEU A 169 -20.22 -21.66 1.79
CA LEU A 169 -19.41 -21.78 3.00
C LEU A 169 -19.38 -20.47 3.80
N LEU A 170 -19.07 -19.34 3.17
CA LEU A 170 -18.97 -18.03 3.83
C LEU A 170 -20.30 -17.62 4.47
N LYS A 171 -21.43 -17.96 3.84
CA LYS A 171 -22.77 -17.77 4.42
C LYS A 171 -23.03 -18.65 5.64
N ARG A 172 -22.55 -19.90 5.63
CA ARG A 172 -22.69 -20.83 6.78
C ARG A 172 -21.91 -20.34 7.99
N PHE A 173 -20.68 -19.86 7.77
CA PHE A 173 -19.82 -19.30 8.82
C PHE A 173 -20.14 -17.86 9.19
N LYS A 174 -21.22 -17.28 8.64
CA LYS A 174 -21.66 -15.91 8.90
C LYS A 174 -20.65 -14.81 8.55
N ALA A 175 -19.57 -15.17 7.84
CA ALA A 175 -18.57 -14.25 7.33
C ALA A 175 -19.04 -13.47 6.08
N TRP A 176 -20.22 -13.79 5.53
CA TRP A 176 -20.75 -13.13 4.33
C TRP A 176 -21.06 -11.64 4.53
N GLN A 177 -21.31 -11.20 5.77
CA GLN A 177 -21.59 -9.78 6.03
C GLN A 177 -20.35 -8.88 5.84
N ASP A 178 -19.15 -9.45 5.84
CA ASP A 178 -17.88 -8.73 5.72
C ASP A 178 -17.38 -8.59 4.27
N ILE A 179 -18.09 -9.21 3.31
CA ILE A 179 -17.78 -9.22 1.86
C ILE A 179 -18.53 -8.08 1.17
#